data_AF-A0A3C0U9D6-F1
#
_entry.id   AF-A0A3C0U9D6-F1
#
_cell.length_a   1.000
_cell.length_b   1.000
_cell.length_c   1.000
_cell.angle_alpha   90.00
_cell.angle_beta   90.00
_cell.angle_gamma   90.00
#
_symmetry.space_group_name_H-M   'P 1'
#
loop_
_entity.id
_entity.type
_entity.pdbx_description
1 polymer ?
#
loop_
_entity_poly.entity_id
_entity_poly.type
_entity_poly.pdbx_seq_one_letter_code
_entity_poly.pdbx_strand_id
1 'polypeptide(L)'
;VMAEHYKGNPYVVAWHVSNEYGCHNRFDYSEDAERAFQKWCEERYGTIDAVNDAWGTAFWAQHLNDFSEIVPPRFIGDGNFMNPGKLLDFKRFSSDALKAFYIAERDALAEITPGRPLTTNFMVSAFG
;
A
#
# COMPACT_ATOMS: atom_id res chain seq x y z
N VAL A 1 18.13 7.12 -15.95
CA VAL A 1 18.69 6.05 -16.80
C VAL A 1 17.71 5.52 -17.87
N MET A 2 16.59 4.85 -17.54
CA MET A 2 15.66 4.33 -18.58
C MET A 2 14.96 5.44 -19.39
N ALA A 3 14.26 6.36 -18.71
CA ALA A 3 13.52 7.42 -19.40
C ALA A 3 14.42 8.36 -20.20
N GLU A 4 15.61 8.68 -19.69
CA GLU A 4 16.60 9.52 -20.38
C GLU A 4 17.12 8.82 -21.65
N HIS A 5 17.44 7.53 -21.56
CA HIS A 5 17.99 6.78 -22.68
C HIS A 5 17.00 6.64 -23.85
N TYR A 6 15.71 6.44 -23.55
CA TYR A 6 14.66 6.30 -24.56
C TYR A 6 13.94 7.61 -24.89
N LYS A 7 14.38 8.74 -24.30
CA LYS A 7 13.78 10.05 -24.56
C LYS A 7 13.87 10.39 -26.05
N GLY A 8 12.73 10.76 -26.63
CA GLY A 8 12.65 11.16 -28.04
C GLY A 8 12.70 10.01 -29.05
N ASN A 9 12.82 8.75 -28.62
CA ASN A 9 12.76 7.61 -29.55
C ASN A 9 11.37 7.57 -30.23
N PRO A 10 11.27 7.62 -31.57
CA PRO A 10 9.98 7.71 -32.26
C PRO A 10 9.16 6.41 -32.17
N TYR A 11 9.80 5.28 -31.85
CA TYR A 11 9.14 3.96 -31.79
C TYR A 11 8.60 3.62 -30.39
N VAL A 12 9.00 4.35 -29.35
CA VAL A 12 8.47 4.15 -27.99
C VAL A 12 7.17 4.91 -27.85
N VAL A 13 6.03 4.22 -27.79
CA VAL A 13 4.69 4.84 -27.80
C VAL A 13 4.05 5.00 -26.42
N ALA A 14 4.46 4.23 -25.42
CA ALA A 14 3.95 4.29 -24.05
C ALA A 14 4.95 3.66 -23.06
N TRP A 15 4.76 3.93 -21.77
CA TRP A 15 5.44 3.23 -20.67
C TRP A 15 4.52 2.21 -20.00
N HIS A 16 5.04 0.99 -19.86
CA HIS A 16 4.50 -0.01 -18.96
C HIS A 16 5.29 0.06 -17.65
N VAL A 17 4.65 0.60 -16.60
CA VAL A 17 5.29 0.86 -15.31
C VAL A 17 5.19 -0.40 -14.45
N SER A 18 6.35 -0.98 -14.12
CA SER A 18 6.48 -2.26 -13.40
C SER A 18 5.64 -3.38 -14.01
N ASN A 19 5.16 -4.33 -13.21
CA ASN A 19 4.26 -5.41 -13.60
C ASN A 19 3.44 -5.92 -12.42
N GLU A 20 2.10 -5.94 -12.55
CA GLU A 20 1.15 -6.52 -11.59
C GLU A 20 1.45 -6.25 -10.11
N TYR A 21 1.44 -4.97 -9.72
CA TYR A 21 1.68 -4.57 -8.33
C TYR A 21 0.80 -5.38 -7.35
N GLY A 22 1.45 -6.05 -6.39
CA GLY A 22 0.78 -6.85 -5.38
C GLY A 22 0.49 -8.30 -5.77
N CYS A 23 0.85 -8.77 -6.96
CA CYS A 23 0.63 -10.17 -7.36
C CYS A 23 1.23 -11.18 -6.36
N HIS A 24 2.43 -10.89 -5.86
CA HIS A 24 3.11 -11.75 -4.86
C HIS A 24 3.50 -11.01 -3.58
N ASN A 25 3.52 -9.68 -3.61
CA ASN A 25 4.02 -8.83 -2.54
C ASN A 25 2.95 -7.89 -1.96
N ARG A 26 1.65 -8.22 -2.12
CA ARG A 26 0.57 -7.41 -1.55
C ARG A 26 0.68 -7.25 -0.04
N PHE A 27 1.05 -8.32 0.66
CA PHE A 27 1.21 -8.31 2.10
C PHE A 27 2.69 -8.44 2.45
N ASP A 28 3.21 -7.41 3.10
CA ASP A 28 4.53 -7.39 3.71
C ASP A 28 4.35 -7.13 5.21
N TYR A 29 5.12 -7.83 6.03
CA TYR A 29 5.08 -7.76 7.50
C TYR A 29 6.43 -7.33 8.10
N SER A 30 7.34 -6.85 7.25
CA SER A 30 8.61 -6.25 7.63
C SER A 30 8.43 -5.03 8.53
N GLU A 31 9.53 -4.53 9.08
CA GLU A 31 9.53 -3.29 9.86
C GLU A 31 9.23 -2.05 8.99
N ASP A 32 9.52 -2.09 7.68
CA ASP A 32 9.16 -1.01 6.76
C ASP A 32 7.64 -0.92 6.61
N ALA A 33 6.97 -2.07 6.44
CA ALA A 33 5.52 -2.14 6.39
C ALA A 33 4.87 -1.69 7.71
N GLU A 34 5.48 -2.02 8.85
CA GLU A 34 5.05 -1.54 10.17
C GLU A 34 5.09 -0.01 10.28
N ARG A 35 6.25 0.60 10.01
CA ARG A 35 6.40 2.06 10.04
C ARG A 35 5.45 2.77 9.06
N ALA A 36 5.32 2.22 7.85
CA ALA A 36 4.42 2.78 6.85
C ALA A 36 2.94 2.63 7.24
N PHE A 37 2.56 1.54 7.89
CA PHE A 37 1.18 1.33 8.37
C PHE A 37 0.83 2.24 9.54
N GLN A 38 1.75 2.47 10.47
CA GLN A 38 1.61 3.44 11.55
C GLN A 38 1.33 4.84 10.99
N LYS A 39 2.16 5.29 10.04
CA LYS A 39 2.00 6.57 9.37
C LYS A 39 0.68 6.66 8.58
N TRP A 40 0.30 5.60 7.86
CA TRP A 40 -0.98 5.56 7.15
C TRP A 40 -2.18 5.66 8.10
N CYS A 41 -2.10 5.04 9.29
CA CYS A 41 -3.13 5.17 10.31
C CYS A 41 -3.20 6.60 10.87
N GLU A 42 -2.04 7.21 11.13
CA GLU A 42 -1.96 8.62 11.57
C GLU A 42 -2.55 9.56 10.53
N GLU A 43 -2.20 9.41 9.25
CA GLU A 43 -2.74 10.22 8.16
C GLU A 43 -4.26 10.04 7.99
N ARG A 44 -4.77 8.83 8.22
CA ARG A 44 -6.20 8.50 8.05
C ARG A 44 -7.06 8.96 9.22
N TYR A 45 -6.61 8.74 10.45
CA TYR A 45 -7.41 8.88 11.66
C TYR A 45 -7.05 10.13 12.48
N GLY A 46 -5.86 10.70 12.27
CA GLY A 46 -5.36 11.90 12.94
C GLY A 46 -4.97 11.72 14.40
N THR A 47 -5.73 10.90 15.16
CA THR A 47 -5.49 10.63 16.58
C THR A 47 -5.56 9.12 16.87
N ILE A 48 -4.87 8.69 17.92
CA ILE A 48 -4.90 7.28 18.32
C ILE A 48 -6.27 6.85 18.86
N ASP A 49 -7.01 7.76 19.50
CA ASP A 49 -8.38 7.50 19.98
C ASP A 49 -9.32 7.15 18.81
N ALA A 50 -9.20 7.85 17.68
CA ALA A 50 -9.98 7.53 16.49
C ALA A 50 -9.63 6.15 15.89
N VAL A 51 -8.37 5.69 16.03
CA VAL A 51 -7.97 4.32 15.67
C VAL A 51 -8.60 3.32 16.64
N ASN A 52 -8.52 3.58 17.94
CA ASN A 52 -9.12 2.74 18.97
C ASN A 52 -10.63 2.55 18.77
N ASP A 53 -11.33 3.63 18.47
CA ASP A 53 -12.77 3.63 18.16
C ASP A 53 -13.06 2.84 16.88
N ALA A 54 -12.31 3.08 15.80
CA ALA A 54 -12.52 2.42 14.51
C ALA A 54 -12.25 0.90 14.57
N TRP A 55 -11.28 0.46 15.38
CA TRP A 55 -10.91 -0.95 15.51
C TRP A 55 -11.58 -1.64 16.71
N GLY A 56 -12.34 -0.90 17.53
CA GLY A 56 -13.03 -1.45 18.70
C GLY A 56 -12.07 -2.05 19.73
N THR A 57 -10.93 -1.41 19.97
CA THR A 57 -9.80 -1.96 20.74
C THR A 57 -10.06 -2.10 22.24
N ALA A 58 -11.16 -1.55 22.75
CA ALA A 58 -11.65 -1.85 24.10
C ALA A 58 -11.91 -3.36 24.29
N PHE A 59 -12.22 -4.08 23.21
CA PHE A 59 -12.37 -5.53 23.21
C PHE A 59 -11.00 -6.22 23.31
N TRP A 60 -10.92 -7.25 24.18
CA TRP A 60 -9.71 -8.06 24.41
C TRP A 60 -8.44 -7.26 24.76
N ALA A 61 -8.61 -6.11 25.42
CA ALA A 61 -7.51 -5.29 25.92
C ALA A 61 -6.48 -4.91 24.83
N GLN A 62 -6.96 -4.56 23.63
CA GLN A 62 -6.12 -4.13 22.52
C GLN A 62 -5.94 -2.61 22.43
N HIS A 63 -6.39 -1.86 23.44
CA HIS A 63 -6.34 -0.41 23.48
C HIS A 63 -4.90 0.09 23.27
N LEU A 64 -4.75 1.07 22.39
CA LEU A 64 -3.49 1.66 21.97
C LEU A 64 -3.29 3.01 22.66
N ASN A 65 -2.12 3.23 23.26
CA ASN A 65 -1.77 4.51 23.90
C ASN A 65 -1.23 5.53 22.89
N ASP A 66 -0.55 5.06 21.85
CA ASP A 66 -0.03 5.88 20.75
C ASP A 66 0.15 5.04 19.48
N PHE A 67 0.53 5.68 18.37
CA PHE A 67 0.68 5.02 17.08
C PHE A 67 1.80 3.97 17.03
N SER A 68 2.80 4.03 17.91
CA SER A 68 3.92 3.06 17.92
C SER A 68 3.48 1.67 18.38
N GLU A 69 2.37 1.57 19.12
CA GLU A 69 1.78 0.29 19.53
C GLU A 69 1.02 -0.40 18.38
N ILE A 70 0.80 0.29 17.25
CA ILE A 70 0.23 -0.32 16.04
C ILE A 70 1.27 -1.20 15.36
N VAL A 71 1.04 -2.51 15.39
CA VAL A 71 1.79 -3.51 14.61
C VAL A 71 0.96 -4.03 13.42
N PRO A 72 1.53 -4.48 12.30
CA PRO A 72 0.80 -5.20 11.26
C PRO A 72 0.09 -6.45 11.81
N PRO A 73 -0.96 -6.98 11.13
CA PRO A 73 -1.65 -8.20 11.54
C PRO A 73 -0.77 -9.44 11.25
N ARG A 74 0.33 -9.59 11.97
CA ARG A 74 1.23 -10.74 11.95
C ARG A 74 0.51 -12.02 12.41
N PHE A 75 1.20 -13.15 12.32
CA PHE A 75 0.67 -14.45 12.76
C PHE A 75 0.26 -14.42 14.25
N ILE A 76 -0.94 -14.92 14.54
CA ILE A 76 -1.50 -15.00 15.92
C ILE A 76 -1.84 -16.42 16.36
N GLY A 77 -1.40 -17.45 15.63
CA GLY A 77 -1.78 -18.84 15.90
C GLY A 77 -2.99 -19.31 15.07
N ASP A 78 -2.95 -20.57 14.65
CA ASP A 78 -4.05 -21.18 13.89
C ASP A 78 -5.30 -21.34 14.77
N GLY A 79 -6.48 -21.06 14.20
CA GLY A 79 -7.75 -21.10 14.93
C GLY A 79 -8.06 -19.83 15.74
N ASN A 80 -7.17 -18.84 15.76
CA ASN A 80 -7.38 -17.56 16.44
C ASN A 80 -7.96 -16.49 15.51
N PHE A 81 -8.57 -15.46 16.10
CA PHE A 81 -9.30 -14.42 15.37
C PHE A 81 -8.61 -13.06 15.50
N MET A 82 -8.13 -12.53 14.37
CA MET A 82 -7.52 -11.19 14.29
C MET A 82 -8.58 -10.10 14.43
N ASN A 83 -8.18 -8.93 14.92
CA ASN A 83 -9.04 -7.74 14.90
C ASN A 83 -9.52 -7.43 13.47
N PRO A 84 -10.84 -7.47 13.20
CA PRO A 84 -11.36 -7.34 11.84
C PRO A 84 -11.22 -5.93 11.26
N GLY A 85 -11.34 -4.88 12.09
CA GLY A 85 -11.15 -3.48 11.67
C GLY A 85 -9.72 -3.23 11.22
N LYS A 86 -8.76 -3.66 12.05
CA LYS A 86 -7.33 -3.62 11.74
C LYS A 86 -6.98 -4.41 10.48
N LEU A 87 -7.53 -5.62 10.30
CA LEU A 87 -7.28 -6.44 9.11
C LEU A 87 -7.85 -5.81 7.83
N LEU A 88 -9.02 -5.18 7.90
CA LEU A 88 -9.61 -4.44 6.78
C LEU A 88 -8.73 -3.25 6.39
N ASP A 89 -8.27 -2.49 7.37
CA ASP A 89 -7.40 -1.34 7.12
C ASP A 89 -6.03 -1.74 6.62
N PHE A 90 -5.47 -2.86 7.09
CA PHE A 90 -4.23 -3.38 6.53
C PHE A 90 -4.36 -3.72 5.04
N LYS A 91 -5.51 -4.26 4.60
CA LYS A 91 -5.78 -4.49 3.17
C LYS A 91 -5.88 -3.19 2.36
N ARG A 92 -6.44 -2.12 2.95
CA ARG A 92 -6.52 -0.78 2.34
C ARG A 92 -5.13 -0.16 2.23
N PHE A 93 -4.39 -0.15 3.34
CA PHE A 93 -2.99 0.27 3.40
C PHE A 93 -2.13 -0.45 2.37
N SER A 94 -2.19 -1.78 2.28
CA SER A 94 -1.41 -2.55 1.30
C SER A 94 -1.65 -2.09 -0.14
N SER A 95 -2.90 -1.74 -0.47
CA SER A 95 -3.23 -1.19 -1.78
C SER A 95 -2.67 0.22 -1.96
N ASP A 96 -2.76 1.07 -0.93
CA ASP A 96 -2.27 2.44 -0.98
C ASP A 96 -0.75 2.52 -1.05
N ALA A 97 -0.03 1.65 -0.33
CA ALA A 97 1.43 1.57 -0.36
C ALA A 97 1.95 1.23 -1.76
N LEU A 98 1.37 0.21 -2.41
CA LEU A 98 1.71 -0.15 -3.79
C LEU A 98 1.33 0.95 -4.78
N LYS A 99 0.16 1.58 -4.61
CA LYS A 99 -0.28 2.71 -5.43
C LYS A 99 0.66 3.91 -5.31
N ALA A 100 1.14 4.22 -4.10
CA ALA A 100 2.08 5.30 -3.86
C ALA A 100 3.43 5.02 -4.56
N PHE A 101 3.91 3.77 -4.50
CA PHE A 101 5.12 3.36 -5.22
C PHE A 101 4.96 3.47 -6.74
N TYR A 102 3.83 3.00 -7.29
CA TYR A 102 3.49 3.19 -8.70
C TYR A 102 3.48 4.67 -9.11
N ILE A 103 2.87 5.55 -8.31
CA ILE A 103 2.82 6.99 -8.57
C ILE A 103 4.24 7.57 -8.64
N ALA A 104 5.11 7.21 -7.69
CA ALA A 104 6.50 7.68 -7.68
C ALA A 104 7.26 7.24 -8.95
N GLU A 105 7.13 5.97 -9.36
CA GLU A 105 7.75 5.47 -10.59
C GLU A 105 7.19 6.17 -11.84
N ARG A 106 5.86 6.29 -11.93
CA ARG A 106 5.18 6.98 -13.03
C ARG A 106 5.63 8.42 -13.15
N ASP A 107 5.72 9.14 -12.03
CA ASP A 107 6.04 10.57 -12.03
C ASP A 107 7.49 10.80 -12.45
N ALA A 108 8.42 9.95 -11.99
CA ALA A 108 9.81 9.99 -12.45
C ALA A 108 9.96 9.76 -13.96
N LEU A 109 9.15 8.86 -14.54
CA LEU A 109 9.12 8.65 -16.00
C LEU A 109 8.49 9.83 -16.75
N ALA A 110 7.38 10.37 -16.21
CA ALA A 110 6.62 11.46 -16.81
C ALA A 110 7.39 12.79 -16.83
N GLU A 111 8.20 13.05 -15.80
CA GLU A 111 9.07 14.23 -15.73
C GLU A 111 10.07 14.29 -16.90
N ILE A 112 10.63 13.13 -17.27
CA ILE A 112 11.67 13.04 -18.31
C ILE A 112 11.06 12.90 -19.71
N THR A 113 9.93 12.20 -19.82
CA THR A 113 9.22 11.93 -21.08
C THR A 113 7.78 12.47 -21.09
N PRO A 114 7.60 13.80 -20.94
CA PRO A 114 6.27 14.39 -20.86
C PRO A 114 5.47 14.10 -22.14
N GLY A 115 4.18 13.81 -21.97
CA GLY A 115 3.27 13.48 -23.07
C GLY A 115 3.32 12.03 -23.54
N ARG A 116 4.25 11.20 -23.06
CA ARG A 116 4.19 9.74 -23.28
C ARG A 116 3.16 9.12 -22.34
N PRO A 117 2.14 8.39 -22.84
CA PRO A 117 1.19 7.69 -21.98
C PRO A 117 1.88 6.69 -21.04
N LEU A 118 1.39 6.58 -19.81
CA LEU A 118 1.90 5.64 -18.81
C LEU A 118 0.75 4.78 -18.28
N THR A 119 0.99 3.48 -18.16
CA THR A 119 0.03 2.53 -17.63
C THR A 119 0.73 1.47 -16.78
N THR A 120 -0.04 0.72 -16.01
CA THR A 120 0.39 -0.54 -15.40
C THR A 120 -0.75 -1.54 -15.52
N ASN A 121 -0.43 -2.82 -15.59
CA ASN A 121 -1.41 -3.89 -15.77
C ASN A 121 -2.08 -4.27 -14.44
N PHE A 122 -3.41 -4.12 -14.40
CA PHE A 122 -4.22 -4.65 -13.31
C PHE A 122 -4.56 -6.13 -13.53
N MET A 123 -4.95 -6.80 -12.45
CA MET A 123 -5.40 -8.20 -12.44
C MET A 123 -6.91 -8.29 -12.21
N VAL A 124 -7.71 -7.51 -12.96
CA VAL A 124 -9.17 -7.58 -12.87
C VAL A 124 -9.63 -8.85 -13.58
N SER A 125 -10.16 -9.82 -12.84
CA SER A 125 -10.82 -10.99 -13.39
C SER A 125 -12.34 -10.89 -13.22
N ALA A 126 -13.08 -11.33 -14.23
CA ALA A 126 -14.49 -11.64 -14.07
C ALA A 126 -14.60 -13.03 -13.43
N PHE A 127 -15.41 -13.17 -12.38
CA PHE A 127 -15.79 -14.49 -11.90
C PHE A 127 -16.62 -15.18 -12.99
N GLY A 128 -16.17 -16.35 -13.43
CA GLY A 128 -16.95 -17.33 -14.19
C GLY A 128 -17.40 -18.45 -13.28
#